data_AF-A0A4R3HRC7-F1
#
_entry.id   AF-A0A4R3HRC7-F1
#
_cell.length_a   1.000
_cell.length_b   1.000
_cell.length_c   1.000
_cell.angle_alpha   90.00
_cell.angle_beta   90.00
_cell.angle_gamma   90.00
#
_symmetry.space_group_name_H-M   'P 1'
#
loop_
_entity.id
_entity.type
_entity.pdbx_description
1 polymer ?
#
loop_
_entity_poly.entity_id
_entity_poly.type
_entity_poly.pdbx_seq_one_letter_code
_entity_poly.pdbx_strand_id
1 'polypeptide(L)'
;MKTASLSILAIGLCASLNAWSQSTAAGLWKTIDDETGKPRALVRIHEENGEYRGKIEKLFRSPDQDQNPKCDKCEGANKDQPMLGMTIVSGMRQDGNEYSGGQILDAASGKVYKSKMTLIDGGKKLNVRGYVGVPMFGRTQTWLREE
;
A
#
# COMPACT_ATOMS: atom_id res chain seq x y z
N MET A 1 4.92 -67.12 34.49
CA MET A 1 3.58 -66.66 34.04
C MET A 1 3.21 -65.47 34.92
N LYS A 2 3.05 -64.21 34.51
CA LYS A 2 2.88 -63.52 33.23
C LYS A 2 3.50 -62.12 33.43
N THR A 3 4.39 -61.66 32.54
CA THR A 3 4.91 -60.28 32.56
C THR A 3 3.97 -59.40 31.72
N ALA A 4 3.31 -58.44 32.34
CA ALA A 4 2.45 -57.48 31.67
C ALA A 4 3.31 -56.49 30.87
N SER A 5 3.11 -56.45 29.55
CA SER A 5 3.75 -55.47 28.66
C SER A 5 2.98 -54.15 28.74
N LEU A 6 3.67 -53.08 29.14
CA LEU A 6 3.14 -51.73 29.21
C LEU A 6 3.35 -51.06 27.84
N SER A 7 2.29 -50.94 27.04
CA SER A 7 2.33 -50.21 25.78
C SER A 7 2.29 -48.71 26.05
N ILE A 8 3.39 -48.00 25.79
CA ILE A 8 3.46 -46.54 25.83
C ILE A 8 2.84 -46.00 24.53
N LEU A 9 1.65 -45.42 24.64
CA LEU A 9 0.97 -44.71 23.56
C LEU A 9 1.57 -43.31 23.44
N ALA A 10 2.47 -43.09 22.49
CA ALA A 10 2.98 -41.76 22.16
C ALA A 10 1.93 -40.98 21.35
N ILE A 11 1.12 -40.17 22.02
CA ILE A 11 0.22 -39.20 21.38
C ILE A 11 1.08 -38.04 20.88
N GLY A 12 1.40 -38.06 19.59
CA GLY A 12 2.06 -36.95 18.89
C GLY A 12 1.15 -35.74 18.82
N LEU A 13 1.48 -34.69 19.59
CA LEU A 13 0.81 -33.41 19.57
C LEU A 13 1.19 -32.66 18.29
N CYS A 14 0.41 -32.83 17.21
CA CYS A 14 0.51 -31.97 16.04
C CYS A 14 -0.03 -30.58 16.41
N ALA A 15 0.85 -29.69 16.88
CA ALA A 15 0.54 -28.28 17.03
C ALA A 15 0.47 -27.65 15.62
N SER A 16 -0.76 -27.42 15.14
CA SER A 16 -1.02 -26.63 13.94
C SER A 16 -0.54 -25.21 14.16
N LEU A 17 0.66 -24.87 13.70
CA LEU A 17 1.12 -23.49 13.62
C LEU A 17 0.24 -22.78 12.59
N ASN A 18 -0.80 -22.09 13.07
CA ASN A 18 -1.53 -21.14 12.25
C ASN A 18 -0.57 -19.99 11.95
N ALA A 19 0.11 -20.04 10.80
CA ALA A 19 0.80 -18.90 10.24
C ALA A 19 -0.26 -17.88 9.80
N TRP A 20 -0.65 -16.99 10.71
CA TRP A 20 -1.44 -15.82 10.35
C TRP A 20 -0.52 -14.95 9.50
N SER A 21 -0.68 -15.02 8.18
CA SER A 21 -0.03 -14.09 7.25
C SER A 21 -0.44 -12.67 7.67
N GLN A 22 0.46 -11.91 8.29
CA GLN A 22 0.19 -10.51 8.56
C GLN A 22 0.11 -9.78 7.22
N SER A 23 -1.05 -9.16 6.96
CA SER A 23 -1.27 -8.33 5.79
C SER A 23 -0.18 -7.26 5.72
N THR A 24 0.47 -7.13 4.57
CA THR A 24 1.52 -6.13 4.29
C THR A 24 0.96 -5.01 3.41
N ALA A 25 1.58 -3.83 3.39
CA ALA A 25 1.20 -2.74 2.51
C ALA A 25 1.47 -3.04 1.02
N ALA A 26 2.31 -4.05 0.72
CA ALA A 26 2.45 -4.56 -0.63
C ALA A 26 1.10 -5.09 -1.13
N GLY A 27 0.73 -4.71 -2.35
CA GLY A 27 -0.56 -5.08 -2.95
C GLY A 27 -1.07 -4.12 -4.02
N LEU A 28 -2.23 -4.44 -4.61
CA LEU A 28 -2.97 -3.52 -5.47
C LEU A 28 -3.88 -2.63 -4.64
N TRP A 29 -3.84 -1.35 -4.91
CA TRP A 29 -4.68 -0.39 -4.21
C TRP A 29 -5.42 0.52 -5.17
N LYS A 30 -6.75 0.53 -5.07
CA LYS A 30 -7.61 1.52 -5.71
C LYS A 30 -7.65 2.78 -4.86
N THR A 31 -7.19 3.87 -5.44
CA THR A 31 -7.25 5.19 -4.81
C THR A 31 -8.61 5.83 -5.07
N ILE A 32 -9.21 6.44 -4.05
CA ILE A 32 -10.49 7.14 -4.16
C ILE A 32 -10.25 8.63 -4.02
N ASP A 33 -10.86 9.42 -4.90
CA ASP A 33 -10.91 10.86 -4.77
C ASP A 33 -11.81 11.24 -3.59
N ASP A 34 -11.29 11.97 -2.62
CA ASP A 34 -12.00 12.33 -1.39
C ASP A 34 -13.09 13.39 -1.61
N GLU A 35 -13.01 14.17 -2.70
CA GLU A 35 -13.99 15.21 -3.03
C GLU A 35 -15.16 14.65 -3.85
N THR A 36 -14.89 13.76 -4.81
CA THR A 36 -15.89 13.23 -5.75
C THR A 36 -16.33 11.79 -5.44
N GLY A 37 -15.60 11.05 -4.61
CA GLY A 37 -15.84 9.64 -4.30
C GLY A 37 -15.52 8.67 -5.46
N LYS A 38 -14.95 9.17 -6.56
CA LYS A 38 -14.68 8.35 -7.75
C LYS A 38 -13.30 7.69 -7.65
N PRO A 39 -13.12 6.48 -8.23
CA PRO A 39 -11.80 5.88 -8.39
C PRO A 39 -10.89 6.77 -9.24
N ARG A 40 -9.63 6.92 -8.84
CA ARG A 40 -8.61 7.70 -9.60
C ARG A 40 -7.58 6.82 -10.28
N ALA A 41 -7.01 5.86 -9.55
CA ALA A 41 -5.96 5.00 -10.06
C ALA A 41 -5.96 3.63 -9.36
N LEU A 42 -5.29 2.65 -9.99
CA LEU A 42 -4.73 1.49 -9.31
C LEU A 42 -3.24 1.71 -9.11
N VAL A 43 -2.79 1.55 -7.87
CA VAL A 43 -1.40 1.72 -7.44
C VAL A 43 -0.89 0.39 -6.92
N ARG A 44 0.15 -0.15 -7.56
CA ARG A 44 0.85 -1.32 -7.06
C ARG A 44 1.95 -0.90 -6.13
N ILE A 45 1.84 -1.32 -4.88
CA ILE A 45 2.91 -1.23 -3.90
C ILE A 45 3.67 -2.55 -3.87
N HIS A 46 4.99 -2.48 -3.96
CA HIS A 46 5.91 -3.60 -3.73
C HIS A 46 6.93 -3.20 -2.67
N GLU A 47 7.48 -4.21 -2.00
CA GLU A 47 8.56 -4.04 -1.05
C GLU A 47 9.87 -4.47 -1.70
N GLU A 48 10.92 -3.69 -1.49
CA GLU A 48 12.28 -3.99 -1.94
C GLU A 48 13.29 -3.45 -0.90
N ASN A 49 14.05 -4.35 -0.28
CA ASN A 49 15.08 -4.04 0.71
C ASN A 49 14.59 -3.22 1.91
N GLY A 50 13.41 -3.57 2.43
CA GLY A 50 12.69 -2.90 3.50
C GLY A 50 11.95 -1.63 3.09
N GLU A 51 12.05 -1.21 1.82
CA GLU A 51 11.39 -0.01 1.30
C GLU A 51 10.19 -0.36 0.45
N TYR A 52 9.05 0.25 0.76
CA TYR A 52 7.81 0.14 0.02
C TYR A 52 7.76 1.23 -1.06
N ARG A 53 7.66 0.79 -2.31
CA ARG A 53 7.57 1.65 -3.50
C ARG A 53 6.27 1.38 -4.25
N GLY A 54 5.65 2.44 -4.75
CA GLY A 54 4.32 2.38 -5.36
C GLY A 54 4.30 2.99 -6.76
N LYS A 55 3.81 2.24 -7.75
CA LYS A 55 3.67 2.70 -9.14
C LYS A 55 2.21 2.73 -9.57
N ILE A 56 1.85 3.67 -10.43
CA ILE A 56 0.52 3.71 -11.05
C ILE A 56 0.44 2.61 -12.12
N GLU A 57 -0.44 1.63 -11.92
CA GLU A 57 -0.71 0.57 -12.91
C GLU A 57 -1.88 0.91 -13.82
N LYS A 58 -2.85 1.68 -13.32
CA LYS A 58 -4.04 2.08 -14.09
C LYS A 58 -4.53 3.46 -13.67
N LEU A 59 -5.06 4.22 -14.61
CA LEU A 59 -5.82 5.43 -14.36
C LEU A 59 -7.30 5.18 -14.71
N PHE A 60 -8.20 5.66 -13.86
CA PHE A 60 -9.63 5.68 -14.16
C PHE A 60 -9.97 7.05 -14.76
N ARG A 61 -10.12 7.08 -16.09
CA ARG A 61 -10.37 8.31 -16.86
C ARG A 61 -11.58 8.11 -17.76
N SER A 62 -12.26 9.20 -18.10
CA SER A 62 -13.35 9.13 -19.07
C SER A 62 -12.80 8.82 -20.48
N PRO A 63 -13.56 8.17 -21.37
CA PRO A 63 -13.07 7.78 -22.69
C PRO A 63 -12.62 8.95 -23.58
N ASP A 64 -13.17 10.14 -23.36
CA ASP A 64 -12.85 11.39 -24.04
C ASP A 64 -11.55 12.07 -23.55
N GLN A 65 -10.97 11.57 -22.46
CA GLN A 65 -9.72 12.09 -21.91
C GLN A 65 -8.50 11.36 -22.47
N ASP A 66 -7.33 12.01 -22.46
CA ASP A 66 -6.06 11.32 -22.62
C ASP A 66 -5.94 10.22 -21.56
N GLN A 67 -5.76 8.96 -21.98
CA GLN A 67 -5.72 7.80 -21.08
C GLN A 67 -4.38 7.64 -20.35
N ASN A 68 -3.31 8.29 -20.83
CA ASN A 68 -2.00 8.29 -20.20
C ASN A 68 -1.36 9.69 -20.27
N PRO A 69 -1.94 10.69 -19.59
CA PRO A 69 -1.43 12.04 -19.63
C PRO A 69 -0.03 12.10 -19.01
N LYS A 70 0.73 13.09 -19.45
CA LYS A 70 1.99 13.45 -18.82
C LYS A 70 1.74 14.25 -17.54
N CYS A 71 2.62 14.14 -16.55
CA CYS A 71 2.59 15.02 -15.37
C CYS A 71 3.29 16.35 -15.69
N ASP A 72 2.55 17.27 -16.28
CA ASP A 72 3.00 18.62 -16.65
C ASP A 72 3.33 19.50 -15.42
N LYS A 73 2.57 19.31 -14.33
CA LYS A 73 2.76 20.02 -13.04
C LYS A 73 3.85 19.42 -12.16
N CYS A 74 4.35 18.23 -12.48
CA CYS A 74 5.47 17.64 -11.75
C CYS A 74 6.76 18.43 -11.99
N GLU A 75 7.70 18.28 -11.05
CA GLU A 75 9.03 18.86 -11.13
C GLU A 75 10.11 17.78 -11.28
N GLY A 76 11.31 18.20 -11.67
CA GLY A 76 12.48 17.34 -11.78
C GLY A 76 12.27 16.16 -12.74
N ALA A 77 12.72 14.97 -12.33
CA ALA A 77 12.67 13.76 -13.16
C ALA A 77 11.25 13.28 -13.50
N ASN A 78 10.23 13.73 -12.75
CA ASN A 78 8.84 13.35 -13.01
C ASN A 78 8.13 14.33 -13.95
N LYS A 79 8.74 15.47 -14.28
CA LYS A 79 8.16 16.46 -15.19
C LYS A 79 8.02 15.89 -16.60
N ASP A 80 6.85 16.11 -17.18
CA ASP A 80 6.49 15.69 -18.55
C ASP A 80 6.62 14.18 -18.81
N GLN A 81 6.69 13.38 -17.74
CA GLN A 81 6.69 11.92 -17.81
C GLN A 81 5.25 11.38 -17.82
N PRO A 82 4.97 10.27 -18.53
CA PRO A 82 3.68 9.60 -18.49
C PRO A 82 3.28 9.20 -17.06
N MET A 83 2.03 9.39 -16.70
CA MET A 83 1.52 9.02 -15.37
C MET A 83 1.44 7.50 -15.18
N LEU A 84 1.09 6.72 -16.21
CA LEU A 84 1.13 5.26 -16.12
C LEU A 84 2.59 4.80 -15.96
N GLY A 85 2.82 3.92 -14.97
CA GLY A 85 4.14 3.45 -14.59
C GLY A 85 4.93 4.39 -13.67
N MET A 86 4.45 5.62 -13.43
CA MET A 86 5.11 6.59 -12.57
C MET A 86 5.16 6.07 -11.13
N THR A 87 6.34 6.18 -10.51
CA THR A 87 6.51 5.87 -9.08
C THR A 87 6.01 7.05 -8.26
N ILE A 88 4.91 6.83 -7.54
CA ILE A 88 4.29 7.86 -6.71
C ILE A 88 4.49 7.63 -5.22
N VAL A 89 4.72 6.39 -4.76
CA VAL A 89 5.09 6.11 -3.35
C VAL A 89 6.57 5.76 -3.30
N SER A 90 7.33 6.42 -2.41
CA SER A 90 8.78 6.24 -2.31
C SER A 90 9.27 6.44 -0.87
N GLY A 91 10.40 5.79 -0.52
CA GLY A 91 11.05 5.97 0.78
C GLY A 91 10.28 5.42 1.99
N MET A 92 9.16 4.75 1.75
CA MET A 92 8.24 4.31 2.79
C MET A 92 8.77 3.05 3.47
N ARG A 93 8.80 3.01 4.80
CA ARG A 93 9.31 1.86 5.57
C ARG A 93 8.34 1.48 6.67
N GLN A 94 8.30 0.20 7.02
CA GLN A 94 7.50 -0.27 8.14
C GLN A 94 8.06 0.29 9.46
N ASP A 95 7.18 0.84 10.28
CA ASP A 95 7.46 1.50 11.56
C ASP A 95 6.38 1.09 12.57
N GLY A 96 6.64 0.00 13.29
CA GLY A 96 5.66 -0.66 14.14
C GLY A 96 4.44 -1.16 13.34
N ASN A 97 3.27 -0.58 13.62
CA ASN A 97 2.00 -0.92 12.97
C ASN A 97 1.64 -0.01 11.78
N GLU A 98 2.49 0.96 11.46
CA GLU A 98 2.32 1.86 10.34
C GLU A 98 3.51 1.78 9.38
N TYR A 99 3.41 2.53 8.29
CA TYR A 99 4.48 2.73 7.33
C TYR A 99 4.76 4.23 7.29
N SER A 100 6.01 4.63 7.52
CA SER A 100 6.40 6.03 7.71
C SER A 100 7.72 6.36 7.00
N GLY A 101 8.17 7.61 7.13
CA GLY A 101 9.43 8.11 6.55
C GLY A 101 9.41 8.41 5.05
N GLY A 102 8.40 7.92 4.34
CA GLY A 102 8.25 8.09 2.90
C GLY A 102 7.47 9.33 2.48
N GLN A 103 7.29 9.43 1.17
CA GLN A 103 6.56 10.50 0.51
C GLN A 103 5.68 9.98 -0.62
N ILE A 104 4.62 10.73 -0.92
CA ILE A 104 3.72 10.44 -2.04
C ILE A 104 3.62 11.64 -2.98
N LEU A 105 3.84 11.40 -4.26
CA LEU A 105 3.58 12.34 -5.35
C LEU A 105 2.12 12.26 -5.78
N ASP A 106 1.39 13.36 -5.69
CA ASP A 106 0.10 13.51 -6.37
C ASP A 106 0.32 14.01 -7.79
N ALA A 107 0.32 13.09 -8.76
CA ALA A 107 0.55 13.41 -10.16
C ALA A 107 -0.49 14.40 -10.76
N ALA A 108 -1.67 14.56 -10.16
CA ALA A 108 -2.66 15.52 -10.66
C ALA A 108 -2.35 16.97 -10.27
N SER A 109 -1.68 17.17 -9.12
CA SER A 109 -1.27 18.49 -8.63
C SER A 109 0.23 18.76 -8.79
N GLY A 110 1.04 17.74 -9.06
CA GLY A 110 2.50 17.80 -9.12
C GLY A 110 3.19 17.86 -7.76
N LYS A 111 2.42 17.83 -6.67
CA LYS A 111 2.92 18.05 -5.31
C LYS A 111 3.38 16.75 -4.66
N VAL A 112 4.49 16.84 -3.92
CA VAL A 112 5.02 15.75 -3.10
C VAL A 112 4.71 16.03 -1.64
N TYR A 113 4.13 15.06 -0.96
CA TYR A 113 3.77 15.15 0.46
C TYR A 113 4.56 14.12 1.26
N LYS A 114 4.98 14.51 2.48
CA LYS A 114 5.36 13.50 3.47
C LYS A 114 4.13 12.70 3.82
N SER A 115 4.31 11.38 3.93
CA SER A 115 3.17 10.49 4.06
C SER A 115 3.39 9.40 5.10
N LYS A 116 2.28 8.95 5.68
CA LYS A 116 2.20 7.73 6.47
C LYS A 116 1.09 6.85 5.93
N MET A 117 1.26 5.54 6.03
CA MET A 117 0.23 4.57 5.64
C MET A 117 -0.07 3.62 6.79
N THR A 118 -1.33 3.26 6.97
CA THR A 118 -1.75 2.31 8.01
C THR A 118 -2.74 1.33 7.42
N LEU A 119 -2.46 0.04 7.57
CA LEU A 119 -3.41 -1.00 7.22
C LEU A 119 -4.53 -1.03 8.25
N ILE A 120 -5.76 -1.07 7.76
CA ILE A 120 -6.96 -1.20 8.59
C ILE A 120 -7.85 -2.29 8.01
N ASP A 121 -8.91 -2.66 8.73
CA ASP A 121 -9.92 -3.62 8.24
C ASP A 121 -9.29 -4.95 7.79
N GLY A 122 -8.39 -5.49 8.62
CA GLY A 122 -7.64 -6.72 8.31
C GLY A 122 -6.69 -6.61 7.11
N GLY A 123 -6.35 -5.40 6.68
CA GLY A 123 -5.52 -5.14 5.49
C GLY A 123 -6.30 -4.97 4.20
N LYS A 124 -7.63 -4.95 4.24
CA LYS A 124 -8.50 -4.67 3.08
C LYS A 124 -8.48 -3.19 2.66
N LYS A 125 -8.07 -2.31 3.58
CA LYS A 125 -7.98 -0.87 3.34
C LYS A 125 -6.64 -0.34 3.83
N LEU A 126 -6.17 0.70 3.16
CA LEU A 126 -4.96 1.44 3.51
C LEU A 126 -5.33 2.90 3.74
N ASN A 127 -5.23 3.36 4.97
CA ASN A 127 -5.30 4.79 5.24
C ASN A 127 -3.97 5.41 4.85
N VAL A 128 -4.01 6.37 3.94
CA VAL A 128 -2.85 7.10 3.44
C VAL A 128 -2.98 8.56 3.84
N ARG A 129 -2.12 9.02 4.73
CA ARG A 129 -2.13 10.39 5.23
C ARG A 129 -0.97 11.19 4.64
N GLY A 130 -1.27 12.21 3.86
CA GLY A 130 -0.31 13.18 3.35
C GLY A 130 -0.35 14.49 4.15
N TYR A 131 0.80 15.07 4.45
CA TYR A 131 0.90 16.30 5.27
C TYR A 131 2.08 17.19 4.86
N VAL A 132 1.99 18.47 5.24
CA VAL A 132 3.06 19.46 5.06
C VAL A 132 3.64 19.79 6.44
N GLY A 133 4.94 19.58 6.62
CA GLY A 133 5.60 19.77 7.92
C GLY A 133 5.25 18.64 8.91
N VAL A 134 4.22 18.84 9.74
CA VAL A 134 3.81 17.89 10.80
C VAL A 134 2.53 17.12 10.43
N PRO A 135 2.38 15.84 10.83
CA PRO A 135 1.22 15.00 10.46
C PRO A 135 -0.15 15.56 10.84
N MET A 136 -0.24 16.44 11.84
CA MET A 136 -1.52 17.04 12.27
C MET A 136 -2.14 17.92 11.17
N PHE A 137 -1.31 18.59 10.35
CA PHE A 137 -1.76 19.43 9.24
C PHE A 137 -1.70 18.68 7.91
N GLY A 138 -2.65 17.76 7.73
CA GLY A 138 -2.72 16.89 6.55
C GLY A 138 -4.10 16.33 6.29
N ARG A 139 -4.23 15.63 5.17
CA ARG A 139 -5.45 14.91 4.76
C ARG A 139 -5.18 13.41 4.73
N THR A 140 -6.20 12.63 5.04
CA THR A 140 -6.16 11.17 4.95
C THR A 140 -7.11 10.71 3.85
N GLN A 141 -6.61 9.88 2.95
CA GLN A 141 -7.41 9.16 1.95
C GLN A 141 -7.43 7.68 2.30
N THR A 142 -8.52 7.01 1.96
CA THR A 142 -8.63 5.56 2.11
C THR A 142 -8.47 4.90 0.75
N TRP A 143 -7.48 4.02 0.64
CA TRP A 143 -7.31 3.19 -0.55
C TRP A 143 -7.89 1.79 -0.27
N LEU A 144 -8.46 1.19 -1.30
CA LEU A 144 -9.14 -0.11 -1.22
C LEU A 144 -8.27 -1.18 -1.88
N ARG A 145 -8.10 -2.33 -1.24
CA ARG A 145 -7.33 -3.44 -1.84
C ARG A 145 -8.11 -4.06 -3.01
N GLU A 146 -7.42 -4.39 -4.10
CA GLU A 146 -8.01 -4.97 -5.33
C GLU A 146 -7.36 -6.28 -5.79
N GLU A 147 -6.77 -7.03 -4.85
CA GLU A 147 -6.21 -8.36 -5.10
C GLU A 147 -6.85 -9.40 -4.16
#